data_AF-A0A258GF95-F1
#
_entry.id   AF-A0A258GF95-F1
#
_cell.length_a   1.000
_cell.length_b   1.000
_cell.length_c   1.000
_cell.angle_alpha   90.00
_cell.angle_beta   90.00
_cell.angle_gamma   90.00
#
_symmetry.space_group_name_H-M   'P 1'
#
loop_
_entity.id
_entity.type
_entity.pdbx_description
1 polymer ?
#
loop_
_entity_poly.entity_id
_entity_poly.type
_entity_poly.pdbx_seq_one_letter_code
_entity_poly.pdbx_strand_id
1 'polypeptide(L)'
;MARGSLIFFEPPGSPLLDKHFGEGPHLFGKRVLGLPGDVVSHEGAQVRVNGRVVGTRLEQTRLGLRLSPGPEGLIPRGCYYVGSDHPRGFDSRYAEVGFACSGQILGSGRAIL
;
A
#
# COMPACT_ATOMS: atom_id res chain seq x y z
N MET A 1 6.34 -4.11 -13.98
CA MET A 1 6.38 -2.71 -13.48
C MET A 1 7.69 -2.49 -12.75
N ALA A 2 8.13 -1.24 -12.60
CA ALA A 2 9.41 -0.91 -11.95
C ALA A 2 9.20 -0.19 -10.62
N ARG A 3 10.22 -0.21 -9.76
CA ARG A 3 10.21 0.61 -8.54
C ARG A 3 10.09 2.08 -8.93
N GLY A 4 9.22 2.82 -8.27
CA GLY A 4 8.92 4.21 -8.58
C GLY A 4 7.77 4.42 -9.57
N SER A 5 7.31 3.38 -10.28
CA SER A 5 6.12 3.47 -11.14
C SER A 5 4.89 3.90 -10.35
N LEU A 6 4.06 4.75 -10.95
CA LEU A 6 2.71 5.04 -10.44
C LEU A 6 1.77 3.97 -10.97
N ILE A 7 0.98 3.36 -10.09
CA ILE A 7 -0.01 2.35 -10.45
C ILE A 7 -1.37 2.70 -9.89
N PHE A 8 -2.40 2.25 -10.59
CA PHE A 8 -3.80 2.42 -10.22
C PHE A 8 -4.41 1.05 -10.01
N PHE A 9 -4.98 0.83 -8.84
CA PHE A 9 -5.55 -0.45 -8.43
C PHE A 9 -6.74 -0.26 -7.52
N GLU A 10 -7.56 -1.30 -7.41
CA GLU A 10 -8.66 -1.36 -6.44
C GLU A 10 -8.18 -2.14 -5.20
N PRO A 11 -8.10 -1.50 -4.01
CA PRO A 11 -7.75 -2.21 -2.78
C PRO A 11 -8.88 -3.18 -2.41
N PRO A 12 -8.60 -4.21 -1.60
CA PRO A 12 -9.68 -5.06 -1.08
C PRO A 12 -10.67 -4.23 -0.27
N GLY A 13 -11.96 -4.52 -0.41
CA GLY A 13 -13.01 -3.89 0.39
C GLY A 13 -12.76 -4.12 1.88
N SER A 14 -12.98 -3.08 2.69
CA SER A 14 -12.91 -3.19 4.15
C SER A 14 -13.85 -2.18 4.82
N PRO A 15 -14.36 -2.47 6.03
CA PRO A 15 -15.19 -1.51 6.76
C PRO A 15 -14.50 -0.16 7.02
N LEU A 16 -13.16 -0.15 7.07
CA LEU A 16 -12.39 1.09 7.21
C LEU A 16 -12.44 1.90 5.91
N LEU A 17 -12.28 1.24 4.77
CA LEU A 17 -12.41 1.84 3.45
C LEU A 17 -13.80 2.44 3.26
N ASP A 18 -14.85 1.68 3.56
CA ASP A 18 -16.25 2.13 3.42
C ASP A 18 -16.53 3.36 4.29
N LYS A 19 -16.01 3.39 5.53
CA LYS A 19 -16.14 4.55 6.43
C LYS A 19 -15.38 5.79 5.98
N HIS A 20 -14.27 5.64 5.26
CA HIS A 20 -13.46 6.77 4.80
C HIS A 20 -13.84 7.27 3.40
N PHE A 21 -14.29 6.37 2.52
CA PHE A 21 -14.46 6.64 1.10
C PHE A 21 -15.87 6.34 0.56
N GLY A 22 -16.75 5.74 1.37
CA GLY A 22 -18.08 5.27 0.94
C GLY A 22 -18.06 3.84 0.42
N GLU A 23 -19.24 3.25 0.19
CA GLU A 23 -19.35 1.91 -0.40
C GLU A 23 -19.05 1.94 -1.91
N GLY A 24 -18.47 0.85 -2.42
CA GLY A 24 -18.21 0.66 -3.86
C GLY A 24 -16.73 0.58 -4.24
N PRO A 25 -16.42 0.48 -5.54
CA PRO A 25 -15.05 0.35 -6.01
C PRO A 25 -14.30 1.67 -5.86
N HIS A 26 -13.09 1.61 -5.29
CA HIS A 26 -12.23 2.78 -5.08
C HIS A 26 -10.93 2.66 -5.84
N LEU A 27 -10.63 3.65 -6.68
CA LEU A 27 -9.39 3.65 -7.45
C LEU A 27 -8.25 4.33 -6.67
N PHE A 28 -7.23 3.56 -6.31
CA PHE A 28 -6.08 4.05 -5.57
C PHE A 28 -4.89 4.25 -6.51
N GLY A 29 -4.42 5.49 -6.61
CA GLY A 29 -3.12 5.83 -7.22
C GLY A 29 -2.00 5.80 -6.18
N LYS A 30 -1.00 4.92 -6.35
CA LYS A 30 0.17 4.79 -5.45
C LYS A 30 1.45 4.48 -6.20
N ARG A 31 2.59 4.75 -5.56
CA ARG A 31 3.92 4.46 -6.10
C ARG A 31 4.36 3.05 -5.71
N VAL A 32 4.96 2.31 -6.63
CA VAL A 32 5.58 1.01 -6.35
C VAL A 32 6.87 1.24 -5.54
N LEU A 33 6.87 0.79 -4.29
CA LEU A 33 8.04 0.86 -3.40
C LEU A 33 8.70 -0.49 -3.17
N GLY A 34 8.02 -1.60 -3.49
CA GLY A 34 8.56 -2.97 -3.44
C GLY A 34 8.10 -3.80 -4.64
N LEU A 35 8.99 -4.64 -5.14
CA LEU A 35 8.79 -5.53 -6.29
C LEU A 35 8.63 -6.99 -5.84
N PRO A 36 8.04 -7.87 -6.68
CA PRO A 36 8.04 -9.31 -6.40
C PRO A 36 9.43 -9.83 -6.02
N GLY A 37 9.50 -10.59 -4.94
CA GLY A 37 10.75 -11.14 -4.38
C GLY A 37 11.48 -10.22 -3.40
N ASP A 38 11.13 -8.93 -3.30
CA ASP A 38 11.60 -8.10 -2.19
C ASP A 38 11.02 -8.61 -0.86
N VAL A 39 11.71 -8.38 0.25
CA VAL A 39 11.28 -8.73 1.60
C VAL A 39 10.79 -7.47 2.32
N VAL A 40 9.54 -7.50 2.79
CA VAL A 40 9.00 -6.50 3.70
C VAL A 40 9.30 -6.93 5.13
N SER A 41 9.69 -6.00 5.99
CA SER A 41 9.82 -6.23 7.43
C SER A 41 9.29 -5.08 8.25
N HIS A 42 8.80 -5.38 9.45
CA HIS A 42 8.31 -4.40 10.41
C HIS A 42 9.21 -4.32 11.65
N GLU A 43 9.75 -3.14 11.93
CA GLU A 43 10.52 -2.85 13.14
C GLU A 43 9.78 -1.79 13.97
N GLY A 44 8.97 -2.27 14.92
CA GLY A 44 7.98 -1.42 15.58
C GLY A 44 7.02 -0.81 14.54
N ALA A 45 6.95 0.52 14.50
CA ALA A 45 6.14 1.23 13.51
C ALA A 45 6.84 1.43 12.15
N GLN A 46 8.15 1.22 12.05
CA GLN A 46 8.87 1.37 10.78
C GLN A 46 8.58 0.18 9.86
N VAL A 47 8.31 0.48 8.59
CA VAL A 47 8.17 -0.52 7.53
C VAL A 47 9.37 -0.41 6.61
N ARG A 48 9.98 -1.55 6.32
CA ARG A 48 11.16 -1.66 5.48
C ARG A 48 10.90 -2.57 4.30
N VAL A 49 11.53 -2.27 3.16
CA VAL A 49 11.62 -3.16 2.00
C VAL A 49 13.11 -3.40 1.74
N ASN A 50 13.55 -4.66 1.83
CA ASN A 50 14.96 -5.06 1.80
C ASN A 50 15.83 -4.22 2.77
N GLY A 51 15.35 -4.03 3.99
CA GLY A 51 16.05 -3.26 5.04
C GLY A 51 15.96 -1.73 4.92
N ARG A 52 15.55 -1.17 3.77
CA ARG A 52 15.37 0.27 3.59
C ARG A 52 14.00 0.71 4.10
N VAL A 53 13.97 1.72 4.97
CA VAL A 53 12.71 2.33 5.45
C VAL A 53 11.93 2.92 4.27
N VAL A 54 10.67 2.50 4.12
CA VAL A 54 9.74 3.00 3.09
C VAL A 54 8.55 3.74 3.69
N GLY A 55 8.38 3.70 5.01
CA GLY A 55 7.37 4.47 5.71
C GLY A 55 7.27 4.11 7.18
N THR A 56 6.43 4.88 7.89
CA THR A 56 6.08 4.64 9.29
C THR A 56 4.58 4.45 9.39
N ARG A 57 4.15 3.41 10.11
CA ARG A 57 2.75 3.12 10.39
C ARG A 57 2.23 4.02 11.48
N LEU A 58 0.96 4.37 11.37
CA LEU A 58 0.18 4.92 12.47
C LEU A 58 -0.72 3.82 13.04
N GLU A 59 -1.03 3.90 14.32
CA GLU A 59 -1.93 2.93 14.95
C GLU A 59 -3.40 3.20 14.61
N GLN A 60 -3.73 4.46 14.32
CA GLN A 60 -5.10 4.91 14.06
C GLN A 60 -5.15 6.02 13.01
N THR A 61 -6.30 6.13 12.35
CA THR A 61 -6.67 7.26 11.48
C THR A 61 -6.98 8.52 12.29
N ARG A 62 -7.18 9.67 11.63
CA ARG A 62 -7.61 10.91 12.32
C ARG A 62 -8.96 10.78 13.02
N LEU A 63 -9.80 9.85 12.57
CA LEU A 63 -11.12 9.57 13.16
C LEU A 63 -11.05 8.53 14.28
N GLY A 64 -9.84 8.12 14.72
CA GLY A 64 -9.65 7.12 15.77
C GLY A 64 -9.87 5.67 15.33
N LEU A 65 -10.11 5.43 14.02
CA LEU A 65 -10.24 4.05 13.51
C LEU A 65 -8.88 3.35 13.53
N ARG A 66 -8.81 2.16 14.10
CA ARG A 66 -7.59 1.33 14.19
C ARG A 66 -7.11 0.93 12.79
N LEU A 67 -5.80 0.98 12.61
CA LEU A 67 -5.09 0.54 11.40
C LEU A 67 -4.34 -0.76 11.69
N SER A 68 -4.56 -1.78 10.87
CA SER A 68 -3.92 -3.08 11.06
C SER A 68 -2.54 -3.09 10.41
N PRO A 69 -1.52 -3.74 11.01
CA PRO A 69 -0.22 -3.94 10.37
C PRO A 69 -0.35 -4.54 8.96
N GLY A 70 0.30 -3.95 7.97
CA GLY A 70 0.39 -4.51 6.62
C GLY A 70 1.12 -5.87 6.55
N PRO A 71 1.19 -6.46 5.35
CA PRO A 71 1.86 -7.73 5.15
C PRO A 71 3.38 -7.63 5.37
N GLU A 72 3.96 -8.70 5.91
CA GLU A 72 5.40 -8.88 6.15
C GLU A 72 5.91 -10.12 5.40
N GLY A 73 7.19 -10.14 5.03
CA GLY A 73 7.82 -11.23 4.28
C GLY A 73 7.95 -10.96 2.79
N LEU A 74 8.13 -12.03 2.00
CA LEU A 74 8.35 -11.94 0.56
C LEU A 74 7.11 -11.40 -0.16
N ILE A 75 7.32 -10.42 -1.04
CA ILE A 75 6.29 -9.93 -1.94
C ILE A 75 6.02 -11.01 -3.01
N PRO A 76 4.78 -11.53 -3.13
CA PRO A 76 4.47 -12.58 -4.10
C PRO A 76 4.67 -12.15 -5.56
N ARG A 77 4.81 -13.14 -6.45
CA ARG A 77 4.81 -12.88 -7.91
C ARG A 77 3.52 -12.18 -8.31
N GLY A 78 3.64 -11.14 -9.13
CA GLY A 78 2.52 -10.34 -9.61
C GLY A 78 1.97 -9.34 -8.58
N CYS A 79 2.57 -9.23 -7.40
CA CYS A 79 2.18 -8.29 -6.36
C CYS A 79 3.26 -7.23 -6.12
N TYR A 80 2.86 -6.09 -5.59
CA TYR A 80 3.75 -4.95 -5.34
C TYR A 80 3.43 -4.34 -3.98
N TYR A 81 4.47 -3.95 -3.24
CA TYR A 81 4.30 -3.05 -2.11
C TYR A 81 4.17 -1.64 -2.64
N VAL A 82 3.09 -0.95 -2.31
CA VAL A 82 2.78 0.39 -2.80
C VAL A 82 2.68 1.39 -1.66
N GLY A 83 3.06 2.64 -1.93
CA GLY A 83 3.05 3.70 -0.93
C GLY A 83 2.98 5.09 -1.53
N SER A 84 2.91 6.09 -0.65
CA SER A 84 3.10 7.49 -0.99
C SER A 84 4.00 8.17 0.05
N ASP A 85 4.55 9.33 -0.30
CA ASP A 85 5.41 10.12 0.60
C ASP A 85 4.61 10.78 1.73
N HIS A 86 3.27 10.76 1.66
CA HIS A 86 2.43 11.38 2.67
C HIS A 86 2.45 10.55 3.97
N PRO A 87 2.74 11.15 5.14
CA PRO A 87 2.85 10.43 6.41
C PRO A 87 1.59 9.64 6.78
N ARG A 88 0.42 10.13 6.39
CA ARG A 88 -0.89 9.49 6.62
C ARG A 88 -1.46 8.77 5.39
N GLY A 89 -0.63 8.46 4.39
CA GLY A 89 -1.07 7.72 3.20
C GLY A 89 -1.68 6.37 3.59
N PHE A 90 -2.82 6.04 3.00
CA PHE A 90 -3.46 4.73 3.17
C PHE A 90 -3.01 3.81 2.02
N ASP A 91 -2.09 2.91 2.33
CA ASP A 91 -1.30 2.13 1.38
C ASP A 91 -0.80 0.81 2.01
N SER A 92 0.15 0.09 1.39
CA SER A 92 0.60 -1.25 1.82
C SER A 92 1.20 -1.32 3.23
N ARG A 93 1.40 -0.17 3.90
CA ARG A 93 1.65 -0.11 5.33
C ARG A 93 0.58 -0.81 6.17
N TYR A 94 -0.64 -0.93 5.64
CA TYR A 94 -1.81 -1.39 6.37
C TYR A 94 -2.45 -2.62 5.72
N ALA A 95 -2.97 -3.54 6.54
CA ALA A 95 -3.56 -4.80 6.07
C ALA A 95 -4.78 -4.57 5.18
N GLU A 96 -5.51 -3.49 5.46
CA GLU A 96 -6.72 -3.08 4.74
C GLU A 96 -6.44 -2.71 3.27
N VAL A 97 -5.18 -2.43 2.92
CA VAL A 97 -4.75 -2.28 1.52
C VAL A 97 -3.96 -3.50 1.06
N GLY A 98 -3.04 -4.00 1.89
CA GLY A 98 -2.20 -5.13 1.54
C GLY A 98 -1.24 -4.85 0.37
N PHE A 99 -0.80 -5.90 -0.32
CA PHE A 99 -0.08 -5.76 -1.58
C PHE A 99 -1.05 -5.47 -2.72
N ALA A 100 -0.65 -4.60 -3.66
CA ALA A 100 -1.38 -4.43 -4.91
C ALA A 100 -1.01 -5.58 -5.85
N CYS A 101 -1.93 -6.51 -6.07
CA CYS A 101 -1.70 -7.70 -6.91
C CYS A 101 -2.33 -7.55 -8.30
N SER A 102 -1.81 -8.27 -9.29
CA SER A 102 -2.17 -8.12 -10.70
C SER A 102 -3.68 -8.17 -10.99
N GLY A 103 -4.47 -8.93 -10.23
CA GLY A 103 -5.93 -8.99 -10.38
C GLY A 103 -6.67 -7.70 -9.96
N GLN A 104 -6.00 -6.83 -9.20
CA GLN A 104 -6.53 -5.55 -8.71
C GLN A 104 -6.02 -4.35 -9.51
N ILE A 105 -4.95 -4.52 -10.30
CA ILE A 105 -4.28 -3.41 -10.99
C ILE A 105 -5.02 -3.11 -12.29
N LEU A 106 -5.53 -1.88 -12.41
CA LEU A 106 -6.18 -1.39 -13.61
C LEU A 106 -5.19 -0.78 -14.61
N GLY A 107 -4.05 -0.27 -14.15
CA GLY A 107 -3.02 0.26 -15.04
C GLY A 107 -1.85 0.95 -14.34
N SER A 108 -0.93 1.50 -15.14
CA SER A 108 0.19 2.34 -14.67
C SER A 108 0.13 3.73 -15.29
N GLY A 109 0.55 4.74 -14.52
CA GLY A 109 0.67 6.13 -14.97
C GLY A 109 2.12 6.56 -15.21
N ARG A 110 2.29 7.54 -16.09
CA ARG A 110 3.55 8.25 -16.35
C ARG A 110 3.38 9.73 -16.01
N ALA A 111 4.34 10.31 -15.30
CA ALA A 111 4.36 11.76 -15.09
C ALA A 111 4.54 12.49 -16.43
N ILE A 112 3.81 13.59 -16.62
CA ILE A 112 3.80 14.38 -17.86
C ILE A 112 4.43 15.77 -17.72
N LEU A 113 4.84 16.13 -16.50
CA LEU A 113 5.47 17.40 -16.12
C LEU A 113 6.75 17.13 -15.33
#